data_AF-X1UTN5-F1
#
_entry.id   AF-X1UTN5-F1
#
_cell.length_a   1.000
_cell.length_b   1.000
_cell.length_c   1.000
_cell.angle_alpha   90.00
_cell.angle_beta   90.00
_cell.angle_gamma   90.00
#
_symmetry.space_group_name_H-M   'P 1'
#
loop_
_entity.id
_entity.type
_entity.pdbx_description
1 polymer ?
#
loop_
_entity_poly.entity_id
_entity_poly.type
_entity_poly.pdbx_seq_one_letter_code
_entity_poly.pdbx_strand_id
1 'polypeptide(L)'
;VVQSIGMARWVSMELARHNGIFANFRFPFPNAFVHEIFRKIIPDLPERSPFDPKIMTWKVMKLIPSCIAKPGFESLGGYLGDIDGDLKRLQLSERIADIFDQYLLFRPEMIFRWEKGEEDHWQAVLWRKIAKGNEAEHRAALAKIFLDAVKNSSAGTYSLPERISVFGISALPRFHVQ
;
A
#
# COMPACT_ATOMS: atom_id res chain seq x y z
N VAL A 1 3.07 5.26 -17.88
CA VAL A 1 2.09 5.06 -16.78
C VAL A 1 0.78 5.70 -17.19
N VAL A 2 -0.31 4.94 -17.11
CA VAL A 2 -1.68 5.39 -17.47
C VAL A 2 -2.67 4.96 -16.40
N GLN A 3 -3.87 5.57 -16.38
CA GLN A 3 -4.94 5.22 -15.43
C GLN A 3 -6.02 4.32 -16.02
N SER A 4 -6.04 4.05 -17.32
CA SER A 4 -7.03 3.17 -17.93
C SER A 4 -6.49 2.44 -19.16
N ILE A 5 -7.10 1.29 -19.46
CA ILE A 5 -6.83 0.53 -20.69
C ILE A 5 -7.26 1.34 -21.93
N GLY A 6 -8.33 2.12 -21.82
CA GLY A 6 -8.77 3.02 -22.88
C GLY A 6 -7.69 4.04 -23.24
N MET A 7 -7.05 4.63 -22.23
CA MET A 7 -5.94 5.57 -22.44
C MET A 7 -4.73 4.88 -23.07
N ALA A 8 -4.38 3.66 -22.63
CA ALA A 8 -3.32 2.87 -23.26
C ALA A 8 -3.57 2.67 -24.76
N ARG A 9 -4.80 2.28 -25.13
CA ARG A 9 -5.21 2.09 -26.52
C ARG A 9 -5.14 3.39 -27.33
N TRP A 10 -5.69 4.48 -26.79
CA TRP A 10 -5.71 5.78 -27.45
C TRP A 10 -4.28 6.28 -27.74
N VAL A 11 -3.39 6.25 -26.75
CA VAL A 11 -1.98 6.62 -26.92
C VAL A 11 -1.29 5.73 -27.95
N SER A 12 -1.57 4.43 -27.93
CA SER A 12 -0.96 3.49 -28.88
C SER A 12 -1.35 3.81 -30.32
N MET A 13 -2.64 4.06 -30.55
CA MET A 13 -3.16 4.38 -31.88
C MET A 13 -2.63 5.72 -32.37
N GLU A 14 -2.59 6.75 -31.52
CA GLU A 14 -2.15 8.07 -31.94
C GLU A 14 -0.65 8.11 -32.24
N LEU A 15 0.17 7.44 -31.43
CA LEU A 15 1.60 7.31 -31.70
C LEU A 15 1.88 6.44 -32.94
N ALA A 16 1.10 5.39 -33.17
CA ALA A 16 1.21 4.60 -34.40
C ALA A 16 0.84 5.42 -35.64
N ARG A 17 -0.18 6.28 -35.54
CA ARG A 17 -0.61 7.17 -36.63
C ARG A 17 0.46 8.19 -37.00
N HIS A 18 1.19 8.72 -36.01
CA HIS A 18 2.24 9.72 -36.23
C HIS A 18 3.55 9.09 -36.74
N ASN A 19 3.91 7.91 -36.22
CA ASN A 19 5.20 7.28 -36.49
C ASN A 19 5.13 6.15 -37.54
N GLY A 20 3.93 5.82 -38.05
CA GLY A 20 3.66 4.66 -38.90
C GLY A 20 3.55 3.33 -38.13
N ILE A 21 4.31 3.16 -37.04
CA ILE A 21 4.26 2.01 -36.14
C ILE A 21 4.47 2.43 -34.69
N PHE A 22 3.83 1.72 -33.76
CA PHE A 22 4.11 1.81 -32.34
C PHE A 22 4.16 0.39 -31.76
N ALA A 23 5.30 0.01 -31.15
CA ALA A 23 5.55 -1.34 -30.64
C ALA A 23 6.49 -1.31 -29.43
N ASN A 24 6.63 -2.44 -28.73
CA ASN A 24 7.51 -2.63 -27.57
C ASN A 24 7.30 -1.61 -26.42
N PHE A 25 6.05 -1.25 -26.15
CA PHE A 25 5.66 -0.32 -25.09
C PHE A 25 4.97 -1.04 -23.93
N ARG A 26 5.04 -0.45 -22.74
CA ARG A 26 4.35 -0.93 -21.55
C ARG A 26 3.48 0.16 -20.94
N PHE A 27 2.27 -0.23 -20.54
CA PHE A 27 1.30 0.67 -19.89
C PHE A 27 0.97 0.20 -18.48
N PRO A 28 1.93 0.26 -17.52
CA PRO A 28 1.63 -0.08 -16.15
C PRO A 28 0.73 0.99 -15.50
N PHE A 29 -0.14 0.53 -14.60
CA PHE A 29 -0.85 1.41 -13.67
C PHE A 29 0.11 1.98 -12.61
N PRO A 30 -0.22 3.11 -11.95
CA PRO A 30 0.68 3.77 -11.00
C PRO A 30 1.18 2.85 -9.89
N ASN A 31 0.31 2.09 -9.23
CA ASN A 31 0.70 1.17 -8.15
C ASN A 31 1.62 0.04 -8.63
N ALA A 32 1.31 -0.55 -9.79
CA ALA A 32 2.13 -1.62 -10.37
C ALA A 32 3.51 -1.10 -10.76
N PHE A 33 3.57 0.12 -11.32
CA PHE A 33 4.82 0.78 -11.68
C PHE A 33 5.68 1.07 -10.44
N VAL A 34 5.12 1.68 -9.39
CA VAL A 34 5.86 1.96 -8.15
C VAL A 34 6.41 0.68 -7.53
N HIS A 35 5.60 -0.38 -7.46
CA HIS A 35 6.04 -1.66 -6.91
C HIS A 35 7.16 -2.30 -7.76
N GLU A 36 7.10 -2.19 -9.09
CA GLU A 36 8.21 -2.62 -9.96
C GLU A 36 9.50 -1.85 -9.69
N ILE A 37 9.42 -0.55 -9.46
CA ILE A 37 10.58 0.27 -9.11
C ILE A 37 11.14 -0.11 -7.73
N PHE A 38 10.28 -0.36 -6.74
CA PHE A 38 10.72 -0.84 -5.41
C PHE A 38 11.52 -2.14 -5.52
N ARG A 39 11.06 -3.12 -6.32
CA ARG A 39 11.76 -4.39 -6.53
C ARG A 39 13.16 -4.27 -7.14
N LYS A 40 13.48 -3.14 -7.79
CA LYS A 40 14.81 -2.90 -8.36
C LYS A 40 15.83 -2.42 -7.32
N ILE A 41 15.36 -1.94 -6.17
CA ILE A 41 16.18 -1.30 -5.13
C ILE A 41 16.14 -2.09 -3.82
N ILE A 42 14.99 -2.66 -3.50
CA ILE A 42 14.76 -3.44 -2.28
C ILE A 42 14.84 -4.92 -2.67
N PRO A 43 15.92 -5.64 -2.30
CA PRO A 43 16.05 -7.06 -2.59
C PRO A 43 14.97 -7.87 -1.84
N ASP A 44 14.62 -9.03 -2.37
CA ASP A 44 13.73 -10.02 -1.74
C ASP A 44 12.33 -9.52 -1.37
N LEU A 45 11.84 -8.48 -2.04
CA LEU A 45 10.49 -7.98 -1.83
C LEU A 45 9.45 -9.06 -2.22
N PRO A 46 8.54 -9.47 -1.33
CA PRO A 46 7.57 -10.52 -1.62
C PRO A 46 6.61 -10.10 -2.74
N GLU A 47 6.19 -11.05 -3.58
CA GLU A 47 5.23 -10.78 -4.67
C GLU A 47 3.89 -10.24 -4.16
N ARG A 48 3.48 -10.68 -2.96
CA ARG A 48 2.29 -10.20 -2.28
C ARG A 48 2.69 -9.55 -0.97
N SER A 49 2.34 -8.28 -0.79
CA SER A 49 2.59 -7.60 0.48
C SER A 49 1.80 -8.27 1.60
N PRO A 50 2.39 -8.51 2.77
CA PRO A 50 1.66 -8.98 3.95
C PRO A 50 0.64 -7.95 4.49
N PHE A 51 0.61 -6.76 3.89
CA PHE A 51 -0.33 -5.67 4.14
C PHE A 51 -1.33 -5.46 2.99
N ASP A 52 -1.47 -6.43 2.09
CA ASP A 52 -2.61 -6.43 1.15
C ASP A 52 -3.92 -6.42 1.94
N PRO A 53 -4.93 -5.60 1.56
CA PRO A 53 -6.19 -5.49 2.30
C PRO A 53 -6.84 -6.85 2.58
N LYS A 54 -6.82 -7.78 1.62
CA LYS A 54 -7.43 -9.11 1.81
C LYS A 54 -6.68 -9.93 2.85
N ILE A 55 -5.35 -9.87 2.86
CA ILE A 55 -4.52 -10.54 3.86
C ILE A 55 -4.72 -9.90 5.24
N MET A 56 -4.77 -8.56 5.27
CA MET A 56 -5.02 -7.80 6.49
C MET A 56 -6.38 -8.12 7.10
N THR A 57 -7.44 -8.28 6.30
CA THR A 57 -8.76 -8.72 6.78
C THR A 57 -8.64 -9.96 7.64
N TRP A 58 -7.94 -11.00 7.17
CA TRP A 58 -7.77 -12.25 7.93
C TRP A 58 -6.89 -12.07 9.17
N LYS A 59 -5.83 -11.27 9.08
CA LYS A 59 -4.99 -10.93 10.25
C LYS A 59 -5.81 -10.22 11.33
N VAL A 60 -6.61 -9.23 10.94
CA VAL A 60 -7.51 -8.48 11.83
C VAL A 60 -8.55 -9.41 12.44
N MET A 61 -9.22 -10.23 11.62
CA MET A 61 -10.25 -11.17 12.07
C MET A 61 -9.72 -12.14 13.12
N LYS A 62 -8.48 -12.62 12.96
CA LYS A 62 -7.79 -13.48 13.94
C LYS A 62 -7.44 -12.73 15.22
N LEU A 63 -7.03 -11.45 15.13
CA LEU A 63 -6.55 -10.68 16.28
C LEU A 63 -7.66 -10.06 17.12
N ILE A 64 -8.77 -9.65 16.50
CA ILE A 64 -9.87 -8.93 17.16
C ILE A 64 -10.34 -9.59 18.46
N PRO A 65 -10.64 -10.91 18.51
CA PRO A 65 -11.13 -11.54 19.74
C PRO A 65 -10.20 -11.38 20.94
N SER A 66 -8.88 -11.43 20.70
CA SER A 66 -7.87 -11.21 21.76
C SER A 66 -7.67 -9.75 22.15
N CYS A 67 -8.11 -8.81 21.31
CA CYS A 67 -7.92 -7.38 21.53
C CYS A 67 -9.11 -6.75 22.24
N ILE A 68 -10.34 -7.19 21.96
CA ILE A 68 -11.55 -6.69 22.63
C ILE A 68 -11.58 -6.97 24.13
N ALA A 69 -10.82 -7.97 24.60
CA ALA A 69 -10.65 -8.26 26.02
C ALA A 69 -9.68 -7.30 26.74
N LYS A 70 -9.07 -6.33 26.03
CA LYS A 70 -8.10 -5.39 26.58
C LYS A 70 -8.70 -3.99 26.76
N PRO A 71 -8.21 -3.20 27.73
CA PRO A 71 -8.57 -1.79 27.86
C PRO A 71 -8.31 -1.02 26.55
N GLY A 72 -9.20 -0.09 26.21
CA GLY A 72 -9.14 0.76 25.02
C GLY A 72 -9.90 0.23 23.80
N PHE A 73 -10.39 -1.01 23.84
CA PHE A 73 -11.17 -1.65 22.75
C PHE A 73 -12.68 -1.69 23.03
N GLU A 74 -13.18 -0.93 24.01
CA GLU A 74 -14.55 -1.00 24.52
C GLU A 74 -15.58 -0.72 23.42
N SER A 75 -15.29 0.22 22.50
CA SER A 75 -16.16 0.54 21.37
C SER A 75 -16.32 -0.63 20.39
N LEU A 76 -15.25 -1.37 20.15
CA LEU A 76 -15.28 -2.57 19.29
C LEU A 76 -15.95 -3.75 20.00
N GLY A 77 -15.69 -3.92 21.29
CA GLY A 77 -16.34 -4.93 22.13
C GLY A 77 -17.85 -4.73 22.16
N GLY A 78 -18.32 -3.50 22.39
CA GLY A 78 -19.74 -3.16 22.40
C GLY A 78 -20.43 -3.35 21.04
N TYR A 79 -19.73 -3.08 19.93
CA TYR A 79 -20.28 -3.29 18.59
C TYR A 79 -20.42 -4.78 18.22
N LEU A 80 -19.40 -5.58 18.56
CA LEU A 80 -19.41 -7.01 18.26
C LEU A 80 -20.42 -7.76 19.15
N GLY A 81 -20.57 -7.32 20.41
CA GLY A 81 -21.49 -7.93 21.38
C GLY A 81 -21.17 -9.40 21.66
N ASP A 82 -22.10 -10.08 22.33
CA ASP A 82 -21.97 -11.50 22.71
C ASP A 82 -22.48 -12.49 21.64
N ILE A 83 -23.01 -11.97 20.53
CA ILE A 83 -23.70 -12.81 19.53
C ILE A 83 -22.66 -13.36 18.54
N ASP A 84 -22.65 -14.69 18.42
CA ASP A 84 -21.86 -15.46 17.46
C ASP A 84 -22.11 -14.94 16.03
N GLY A 85 -21.22 -14.05 15.60
CA GLY A 85 -21.42 -13.20 14.44
C GLY A 85 -20.16 -13.15 13.61
N ASP A 86 -19.71 -14.29 13.10
CA ASP A 86 -18.55 -14.37 12.19
C ASP A 86 -18.70 -13.43 11.00
N LEU A 87 -19.94 -13.21 10.52
CA LEU A 87 -20.21 -12.21 9.48
C LEU A 87 -19.90 -10.78 9.93
N LYS A 88 -20.37 -10.35 11.12
CA LYS A 88 -20.08 -9.01 11.64
C LYS A 88 -18.59 -8.83 11.87
N ARG A 89 -17.92 -9.86 12.40
CA ARG A 89 -16.47 -9.86 12.64
C ARG A 89 -15.71 -9.73 11.32
N LEU A 90 -16.12 -10.46 10.29
CA LEU A 90 -15.51 -10.38 8.96
C LEU A 90 -15.69 -8.98 8.36
N GLN A 91 -16.91 -8.45 8.33
CA GLN A 91 -17.20 -7.11 7.79
C GLN A 91 -16.43 -6.00 8.50
N LEU A 92 -16.34 -6.07 9.83
CA LEU A 92 -15.55 -5.13 10.61
C LEU A 92 -14.05 -5.25 10.28
N SER A 93 -13.57 -6.48 10.12
CA SER A 93 -12.17 -6.75 9.78
C SER A 93 -11.81 -6.21 8.40
N GLU A 94 -12.68 -6.37 7.41
CA GLU A 94 -12.56 -5.78 6.07
C GLU A 94 -12.50 -4.25 6.16
N ARG A 95 -13.42 -3.64 6.92
CA ARG A 95 -13.46 -2.19 7.07
C ARG A 95 -12.20 -1.63 7.72
N ILE A 96 -11.66 -2.32 8.73
CA ILE A 96 -10.41 -1.93 9.39
C ILE A 96 -9.23 -2.09 8.42
N ALA A 97 -9.16 -3.19 7.68
CA ALA A 97 -8.11 -3.43 6.70
C ALA A 97 -8.08 -2.35 5.61
N ASP A 98 -9.25 -1.99 5.07
CA ASP A 98 -9.38 -0.92 4.07
C ASP A 98 -8.91 0.44 4.60
N ILE A 99 -9.25 0.76 5.84
CA ILE A 99 -8.83 2.02 6.48
C ILE A 99 -7.32 2.04 6.71
N PHE A 100 -6.72 0.93 7.13
CA PHE A 100 -5.28 0.86 7.30
C PHE A 100 -4.52 0.97 5.97
N ASP A 101 -5.01 0.37 4.88
CA ASP A 101 -4.44 0.59 3.54
C ASP A 101 -4.49 2.07 3.12
N GLN A 102 -5.60 2.75 3.42
CA GLN A 102 -5.72 4.19 3.18
C GLN A 102 -4.73 5.00 4.03
N TYR A 103 -4.54 4.65 5.30
CA TYR A 103 -3.57 5.34 6.15
C TYR A 103 -2.14 5.19 5.64
N LEU A 104 -1.76 3.99 5.17
CA LEU A 104 -0.46 3.76 4.55
C LEU A 104 -0.20 4.66 3.33
N LEU A 105 -1.25 5.02 2.59
CA LEU A 105 -1.13 5.86 1.40
C LEU A 105 -1.23 7.36 1.69
N PHE A 106 -2.13 7.76 2.59
CA PHE A 106 -2.50 9.17 2.80
C PHE A 106 -1.98 9.77 4.10
N ARG A 107 -1.60 8.95 5.08
CA ARG A 107 -1.14 9.36 6.42
C ARG A 107 0.04 8.48 6.92
N PRO A 108 1.11 8.29 6.12
CA PRO A 108 2.21 7.40 6.50
C PRO A 108 2.90 7.82 7.80
N GLU A 109 3.02 9.12 8.06
CA GLU A 109 3.63 9.63 9.30
C GLU A 109 2.87 9.20 10.57
N MET A 110 1.53 9.10 10.49
CA MET A 110 0.72 8.61 11.60
C MET A 110 1.04 7.15 11.92
N ILE A 111 1.18 6.32 10.89
CA ILE A 111 1.55 4.91 11.02
C ILE A 111 2.92 4.77 11.69
N PHE A 112 3.91 5.55 11.26
CA PHE A 112 5.25 5.50 11.87
C PHE A 112 5.25 5.93 13.34
N ARG A 113 4.41 6.88 13.76
CA ARG A 113 4.24 7.24 15.17
C ARG A 113 3.58 6.12 15.97
N TRP A 114 2.58 5.46 15.40
CA TRP A 114 1.94 4.30 16.03
C TRP A 114 2.92 3.16 16.24
N GLU A 115 3.83 2.90 15.30
CA GLU A 115 4.86 1.87 15.41
C GLU A 115 5.88 2.15 16.51
N LYS A 116 6.17 3.43 16.77
CA LYS A 116 7.01 3.87 17.89
C LYS A 116 6.30 3.82 19.25
N GLY A 117 4.99 3.52 19.27
CA GLY A 117 4.21 3.49 20.50
C GLY A 117 3.82 4.88 21.03
N GLU A 118 3.80 5.91 20.19
CA GLU A 118 3.45 7.28 20.61
C GLU A 118 1.94 7.46 20.90
N GLU A 119 1.10 6.51 20.46
CA GLU A 119 -0.35 6.54 20.64
C GLU A 119 -0.88 5.17 21.10
N ASP A 120 -1.81 5.16 22.05
CA ASP A 120 -2.32 3.95 22.72
C ASP A 120 -3.81 3.65 22.49
N HIS A 121 -4.45 4.37 21.58
CA HIS A 121 -5.81 4.04 21.16
C HIS A 121 -5.85 2.70 20.39
N TRP A 122 -7.03 2.08 20.31
CA TRP A 122 -7.17 0.72 19.78
C TRP A 122 -6.59 0.50 18.38
N GLN A 123 -6.74 1.48 17.47
CA GLN A 123 -6.19 1.37 16.10
C GLN A 123 -4.66 1.25 16.11
N ALA A 124 -3.97 2.07 16.91
CA ALA A 124 -2.52 2.04 17.02
C ALA A 124 -2.03 0.72 17.64
N VAL A 125 -2.71 0.26 18.71
CA VAL A 125 -2.41 -1.03 19.35
C VAL A 125 -2.63 -2.20 18.39
N LEU A 126 -3.73 -2.19 17.63
CA LEU A 126 -4.05 -3.22 16.66
C LEU A 126 -3.05 -3.21 15.49
N TRP A 127 -2.70 -2.02 14.98
CA TRP A 127 -1.68 -1.86 13.94
C TRP A 127 -0.35 -2.46 14.39
N ARG A 128 0.15 -2.10 15.57
CA ARG A 128 1.39 -2.67 16.14
C ARG A 128 1.35 -4.19 16.22
N LYS A 129 0.20 -4.79 16.53
CA LYS A 129 0.03 -6.25 16.54
C LYS A 129 0.05 -6.88 15.15
N ILE A 130 -0.50 -6.21 14.15
CA ILE A 130 -0.55 -6.69 12.75
C ILE A 130 0.83 -6.57 12.08
N ALA A 131 1.51 -5.45 12.31
CA ALA A 131 2.79 -5.12 11.71
C ALA A 131 3.96 -5.88 12.37
N LYS A 132 3.77 -6.43 13.57
CA LYS A 132 4.82 -7.10 14.34
C LYS A 132 5.58 -8.14 13.51
N GLY A 133 6.88 -7.90 13.30
CA GLY A 133 7.78 -8.77 12.53
C GLY A 133 7.78 -8.53 11.01
N ASN A 134 6.95 -7.61 10.50
CA ASN A 134 6.90 -7.20 9.10
C ASN A 134 6.85 -5.66 8.97
N GLU A 135 7.34 -4.92 9.96
CA GLU A 135 7.27 -3.45 10.02
C GLU A 135 7.97 -2.78 8.82
N ALA A 136 8.97 -3.43 8.22
CA ALA A 136 9.65 -2.90 7.03
C ALA A 136 8.91 -3.18 5.70
N GLU A 137 7.83 -3.96 5.71
CA GLU A 137 7.22 -4.53 4.50
C GLU A 137 5.91 -3.86 4.07
N HIS A 138 5.37 -2.95 4.87
CA HIS A 138 4.22 -2.16 4.45
C HIS A 138 4.64 -1.04 3.50
N ARG A 139 3.69 -0.59 2.67
CA ARG A 139 3.99 0.35 1.55
C ARG A 139 4.70 1.63 1.99
N ALA A 140 4.35 2.16 3.17
CA ALA A 140 4.94 3.39 3.68
C ALA A 140 6.41 3.19 4.08
N ALA A 141 6.74 2.09 4.76
CA ALA A 141 8.11 1.73 5.09
C ALA A 141 8.94 1.48 3.83
N LEU A 142 8.41 0.73 2.86
CA LEU A 142 9.06 0.48 1.58
C LEU A 142 9.37 1.78 0.82
N ALA A 143 8.42 2.73 0.79
CA ALA A 143 8.66 4.02 0.16
C ALA A 143 9.76 4.82 0.86
N LYS A 144 9.80 4.80 2.20
CA LYS A 144 10.87 5.43 2.96
C LYS A 144 12.24 4.82 2.64
N ILE A 145 12.34 3.48 2.67
CA ILE A 145 13.56 2.75 2.30
C ILE A 145 14.00 3.11 0.88
N PHE A 146 13.06 3.13 -0.07
CA PHE A 146 13.33 3.51 -1.46
C PHE A 146 13.86 4.94 -1.57
N LEU A 147 13.20 5.92 -0.94
CA LEU A 147 13.61 7.32 -0.99
C LEU A 147 14.99 7.53 -0.37
N ASP A 148 15.27 6.88 0.76
CA ASP A 148 16.56 6.94 1.44
C ASP A 148 17.67 6.30 0.58
N ALA A 149 17.38 5.17 -0.07
CA ALA A 149 18.32 4.51 -0.98
C ALA A 149 18.65 5.37 -2.21
N VAL A 150 17.64 5.99 -2.84
CA VAL A 150 17.83 6.86 -4.01
C VAL A 150 18.63 8.11 -3.65
N LYS A 151 18.36 8.75 -2.50
CA LYS A 151 19.10 9.95 -2.06
C LYS A 151 20.57 9.68 -1.78
N ASN A 152 20.90 8.50 -1.27
CA ASN A 152 22.26 8.15 -0.85
C ASN A 152 23.06 7.42 -1.94
N SER A 153 22.45 7.10 -3.08
CA SER A 153 23.11 6.38 -4.16
C SER A 153 23.65 7.30 -5.25
N SER A 154 24.78 6.92 -5.82
CA SER A 154 25.31 7.53 -7.05
C SER A 154 24.43 7.20 -8.26
N ALA A 155 24.47 8.07 -9.28
CA ALA A 155 23.85 7.78 -10.56
C ALA A 155 24.37 6.45 -11.13
N GLY A 156 23.47 5.58 -11.60
CA GLY A 156 23.82 4.28 -12.20
C GLY A 156 23.90 3.09 -11.22
N THR A 157 23.71 3.30 -9.90
CA THR A 157 23.70 2.18 -8.93
C THR A 157 22.57 1.19 -9.18
N TYR A 158 21.41 1.66 -9.64
CA TYR A 158 20.23 0.84 -9.89
C TYR A 158 19.84 0.85 -11.37
N SER A 159 19.39 -0.29 -11.88
CA SER A 159 18.91 -0.44 -13.26
C SER A 159 17.50 0.12 -13.43
N LEU A 160 17.35 1.44 -13.37
CA LEU A 160 16.08 2.15 -13.54
C LEU A 160 15.81 2.44 -15.03
N PRO A 161 14.53 2.56 -15.44
CA PRO A 161 14.22 2.95 -16.82
C PRO A 161 14.75 4.35 -17.13
N GLU A 162 15.35 4.51 -18.31
CA GLU A 162 15.93 5.79 -18.76
C GLU A 162 14.90 6.92 -18.88
N ARG A 163 13.66 6.58 -19.24
CA ARG A 163 12.57 7.54 -19.41
C ARG A 163 11.24 6.94 -19.00
N ILE A 164 10.45 7.74 -18.28
CA ILE A 164 9.08 7.40 -17.89
C ILE A 164 8.17 8.52 -18.40
N SER A 165 7.06 8.14 -19.03
CA SER A 165 5.98 9.08 -19.38
C SER A 165 4.74 8.76 -18.56
N VAL A 166 4.18 9.80 -17.93
CA VAL A 166 2.92 9.75 -17.21
C VAL A 166 1.88 10.47 -18.04
N PHE A 167 0.79 9.80 -18.42
CA PHE A 167 -0.16 10.33 -19.41
C PHE A 167 -1.61 10.12 -18.99
N GLY A 168 -2.43 11.17 -19.15
CA GLY A 168 -3.88 11.11 -18.90
C GLY A 168 -4.23 10.83 -17.44
N ILE A 169 -3.42 11.33 -16.50
CA ILE A 169 -3.63 11.20 -15.06
C ILE A 169 -3.93 12.57 -14.47
N SER A 170 -5.19 12.79 -14.06
CA SER A 170 -5.63 14.07 -13.50
C SER A 170 -5.30 14.24 -12.02
N ALA A 171 -5.05 13.14 -11.30
CA ALA A 171 -4.66 13.16 -9.90
C ALA A 171 -3.82 11.93 -9.54
N LEU A 172 -2.76 12.16 -8.75
CA LEU A 172 -1.98 11.12 -8.08
C LEU A 172 -1.92 11.44 -6.58
N PRO A 173 -2.02 10.43 -5.70
CA PRO A 173 -1.68 10.60 -4.29
C PRO A 173 -0.26 11.13 -4.14
N ARG A 174 0.00 11.93 -3.10
CA ARG A 174 1.34 12.48 -2.80
C ARG A 174 2.43 11.40 -2.77
N PHE A 175 2.08 10.22 -2.26
CA PHE A 175 2.92 9.03 -2.24
C PHE A 175 3.55 8.67 -3.59
N HIS A 176 2.87 8.90 -4.70
CA HIS A 176 3.37 8.57 -6.04
C HIS A 176 4.21 9.69 -6.68
N VAL A 177 4.28 10.86 -6.06
CA VAL A 177 4.89 12.08 -6.64
C VAL A 177 6.19 12.48 -5.92
N GLN A 178 6.38 12.03 -4.68
CA GLN A 178 7.59 12.27 -3.88
C GLN A 178 8.82 11.59 -4.47
#